data_AF-A0A169NN46-F1
#
_entry.id   AF-A0A169NN46-F1
#
_cell.length_a   1.000
_cell.length_b   1.000
_cell.length_c   1.000
_cell.angle_alpha   90.00
_cell.angle_beta   90.00
_cell.angle_gamma   90.00
#
_symmetry.space_group_name_H-M   'P 1'
#
loop_
_entity.id
_entity.type
_entity.pdbx_description
1 polymer ?
#
loop_
_entity_poly.entity_id
_entity_poly.type
_entity_poly.pdbx_seq_one_letter_code
_entity_poly.pdbx_strand_id
1 'polypeptide(L)'
;MVSEAAGIRARTYYRNATGRELDAVLTFLAPAGRTVQVRCAIEARDEPGTCQTPMEPPEESAGTGFSAVAEFAGSGEGDSTPLLLRSGSNSVETEGS
;
A
#
# COMPACT_ATOMS: atom_id res chain seq x y z
N MET A 1 -15.13 -7.08 -24.16
CA MET A 1 -14.28 -6.32 -23.23
C MET A 1 -14.68 -6.71 -21.83
N VAL A 2 -13.77 -7.28 -21.03
CA VAL A 2 -13.99 -7.40 -19.59
C VAL A 2 -13.74 -6.01 -19.02
N SER A 3 -14.79 -5.36 -18.53
CA SER A 3 -14.63 -4.13 -17.76
C SER A 3 -14.14 -4.53 -16.37
N GLU A 4 -12.99 -4.03 -15.93
CA GLU A 4 -12.60 -4.15 -14.53
C GLU A 4 -13.69 -3.46 -13.69
N ALA A 5 -14.29 -4.18 -12.74
CA ALA A 5 -15.28 -3.58 -11.85
C ALA A 5 -14.62 -2.43 -11.09
N ALA A 6 -15.27 -1.26 -11.07
CA ALA A 6 -14.79 -0.11 -10.32
C ALA A 6 -14.76 -0.47 -8.82
N GLY A 7 -13.57 -0.45 -8.21
CA GLY A 7 -13.36 -0.81 -6.81
C GLY A 7 -12.20 -0.01 -6.24
N ILE A 8 -12.08 0.00 -4.91
CA ILE A 8 -11.04 0.76 -4.21
C ILE A 8 -9.91 -0.18 -3.82
N ARG A 9 -8.66 0.25 -4.00
CA ARG A 9 -7.48 -0.48 -3.55
C ARG A 9 -6.39 0.47 -3.09
N ALA A 10 -5.54 0.01 -2.18
CA ALA A 10 -4.26 0.64 -1.91
C ALA A 10 -3.24 0.19 -2.94
N ARG A 11 -2.35 1.11 -3.32
CA ARG A 11 -1.21 0.82 -4.19
C ARG A 11 -0.01 1.66 -3.78
N THR A 12 1.15 1.03 -3.70
CA THR A 12 2.44 1.70 -3.55
C THR A 12 3.34 1.37 -4.74
N TYR A 13 4.07 2.40 -5.19
CA TYR A 13 5.05 2.32 -6.25
C TYR A 13 6.44 2.48 -5.65
N TYR A 14 7.39 1.66 -6.07
CA TYR A 14 8.72 1.64 -5.48
C TYR A 14 9.81 1.43 -6.52
N ARG A 15 11.04 1.78 -6.14
CA ARG A 15 12.30 1.41 -6.77
C ARG A 15 13.28 1.07 -5.66
N ASN A 16 14.02 -0.03 -5.79
CA ASN A 16 14.93 -0.47 -4.74
C ASN A 16 16.39 -0.43 -5.22
N ALA A 17 16.99 0.76 -5.13
CA ALA A 17 18.41 0.96 -5.42
C ALA A 17 19.32 0.63 -4.22
N THR A 18 18.80 0.01 -3.14
CA THR A 18 19.58 -0.21 -1.91
C THR A 18 20.59 -1.35 -2.03
N GLY A 19 20.51 -2.17 -3.08
CA GLY A 19 21.36 -3.34 -3.29
C GLY A 19 21.04 -4.53 -2.37
N ARG A 20 19.95 -4.46 -1.60
CA ARG A 20 19.46 -5.53 -0.72
C ARG A 20 17.96 -5.73 -0.91
N GLU A 21 17.48 -6.95 -0.70
CA GLU A 21 16.05 -7.23 -0.68
C GLU A 21 15.41 -6.52 0.51
N LEU A 22 14.15 -6.10 0.33
CA LEU A 22 13.35 -5.48 1.38
C LEU A 22 12.03 -6.23 1.52
N ASP A 23 11.49 -6.21 2.73
CA ASP A 23 10.12 -6.61 2.99
C ASP A 23 9.23 -5.36 2.99
N ALA A 24 8.12 -5.42 2.26
CA ALA A 24 7.12 -4.37 2.28
C ALA A 24 5.81 -4.88 2.84
N VAL A 25 5.19 -4.04 3.66
CA VAL A 25 3.81 -4.19 4.12
C VAL A 25 3.02 -3.02 3.57
N LEU A 26 1.94 -3.32 2.83
CA LEU A 26 0.96 -2.33 2.43
C LEU A 26 -0.35 -2.58 3.18
N THR A 27 -0.72 -1.60 3.99
CA THR A 27 -1.93 -1.61 4.80
C THR A 27 -2.95 -0.64 4.20
N PHE A 28 -4.12 -1.15 3.85
CA PHE A 28 -5.28 -0.38 3.42
C PHE A 28 -6.27 -0.27 4.57
N LEU A 29 -6.56 0.96 4.96
CA LEU A 29 -7.51 1.30 6.01
C LEU A 29 -8.77 1.82 5.35
N ALA A 30 -9.87 1.11 5.54
CA ALA A 30 -11.18 1.45 5.02
C ALA A 30 -12.11 1.91 6.15
N PRO A 31 -13.20 2.63 5.81
CA PRO A 31 -14.25 2.98 6.77
C PRO A 31 -14.76 1.78 7.56
N ALA A 32 -15.36 2.06 8.72
CA ALA A 32 -15.82 1.06 9.69
C ALA A 32 -14.71 0.16 10.29
N GLY A 33 -13.45 0.63 10.27
CA GLY A 33 -12.33 -0.06 10.91
C GLY A 33 -11.81 -1.29 10.15
N ARG A 34 -12.27 -1.50 8.90
CA ARG A 34 -11.76 -2.58 8.06
C ARG A 34 -10.33 -2.31 7.64
N THR A 35 -9.50 -3.32 7.75
CA THR A 35 -8.09 -3.25 7.39
C THR A 35 -7.75 -4.43 6.49
N VAL A 36 -7.12 -4.15 5.35
CA VAL A 36 -6.59 -5.16 4.43
C VAL A 36 -5.09 -4.97 4.33
N GLN A 37 -4.32 -6.04 4.52
CA GLN A 37 -2.86 -5.99 4.48
C GLN A 37 -2.33 -6.96 3.44
N VAL A 38 -1.33 -6.52 2.67
CA VAL A 38 -0.55 -7.38 1.78
C VAL A 38 0.93 -7.25 2.11
N ARG A 39 1.64 -8.37 2.02
CA ARG A 39 3.10 -8.43 2.15
C ARG A 39 3.70 -8.63 0.76
N CYS A 40 4.72 -7.86 0.44
CA CYS A 40 5.40 -7.87 -0.85
C CYS A 40 6.90 -8.00 -0.62
N ALA A 41 7.53 -8.99 -1.25
CA ALA A 41 8.98 -9.06 -1.35
C ALA A 41 9.44 -8.05 -2.40
N ILE A 42 10.47 -7.26 -2.07
CA ILE A 42 11.00 -6.20 -2.92
C ILE A 42 12.41 -6.57 -3.33
N GLU A 43 12.58 -6.99 -4.58
CA GLU A 43 13.88 -7.36 -5.12
C GLU A 43 14.85 -6.17 -5.08
N ALA A 44 16.15 -6.45 -4.97
CA ALA A 44 17.23 -5.48 -4.97
C ALA A 44 17.51 -4.89 -6.36
N ARG A 45 16.48 -4.38 -7.05
CA ARG A 45 16.58 -3.80 -8.39
C ARG A 45 16.06 -2.37 -8.41
N ASP A 46 16.76 -1.51 -9.14
CA ASP A 46 16.33 -0.14 -9.41
C ASP A 46 15.29 -0.04 -10.55
N GLU A 47 14.51 -1.10 -10.72
CA GLU A 47 13.40 -1.15 -11.68
C GLU A 47 12.09 -0.75 -10.98
N PRO A 48 11.17 -0.02 -11.65
CA PRO A 48 9.86 0.29 -11.08
C PRO A 48 9.06 -0.97 -10.76
N GLY A 49 8.65 -1.10 -9.50
CA GLY A 49 7.74 -2.14 -9.05
C GLY A 49 6.44 -1.57 -8.49
N THR A 50 5.48 -2.46 -8.24
CA THR A 50 4.19 -2.10 -7.64
C THR A 50 3.77 -3.18 -6.65
N CYS A 51 3.28 -2.75 -5.50
CA CYS A 51 2.59 -3.59 -4.52
C CYS A 51 1.19 -3.02 -4.32
N GLN A 52 0.17 -3.88 -4.39
CA GLN A 52 -1.24 -3.46 -4.34
C GLN A 52 -2.08 -4.47 -3.58
N THR A 53 -3.11 -3.99 -2.87
CA THR A 53 -4.10 -4.86 -2.24
C THR A 53 -5.03 -5.46 -3.28
N PRO A 54 -5.78 -6.52 -2.94
CA PRO A 54 -6.96 -6.91 -3.69
C PRO A 54 -7.91 -5.73 -3.90
N MET A 55 -8.71 -5.83 -4.96
CA MET A 55 -9.76 -4.86 -5.23
C MET A 55 -10.90 -5.08 -4.23
N GLU A 56 -11.19 -4.06 -3.44
CA GLU A 56 -12.37 -4.05 -2.59
C GLU A 56 -13.56 -3.50 -3.39
N PRO A 57 -14.78 -4.02 -3.17
CA PRO A 57 -15.97 -3.48 -3.80
C PRO A 57 -16.14 -1.99 -3.49
N PRO A 58 -16.74 -1.21 -4.40
CA PRO A 58 -17.00 0.19 -4.15
C PRO A 58 -17.98 0.29 -2.98
N GLU A 59 -17.54 0.93 -1.90
CA GLU A 59 -18.40 1.26 -0.78
C GLU A 59 -19.36 2.38 -1.18
N GLU A 60 -20.61 2.30 -0.71
CA GLU A 60 -21.63 3.34 -0.96
C GLU A 60 -21.20 4.73 -0.46
N SER A 61 -20.25 4.78 0.49
CA SER A 61 -19.55 5.99 0.94
C SER A 61 -18.18 6.14 0.25
N ALA A 62 -18.16 6.20 -1.08
CA ALA A 62 -16.98 6.56 -1.85
C ALA A 62 -16.70 8.07 -1.71
N GLY A 63 -16.10 8.48 -0.58
CA GLY A 63 -15.75 9.89 -0.40
C GLY A 63 -14.82 10.20 0.77
N THR A 64 -14.91 9.48 1.89
CA THR A 64 -14.17 9.88 3.10
C THR A 64 -13.75 8.67 3.94
N GLY A 65 -12.54 8.71 4.49
CA GLY A 65 -12.05 7.74 5.47
C GLY A 65 -11.20 6.58 4.94
N PHE A 66 -10.85 6.58 3.65
CA PHE A 66 -9.85 5.64 3.13
C PHE A 66 -8.44 6.21 3.31
N SER A 67 -7.51 5.38 3.77
CA SER A 67 -6.09 5.69 3.77
C SER A 67 -5.26 4.44 3.53
N ALA A 68 -4.02 4.61 3.11
CA ALA A 68 -3.07 3.54 2.95
C ALA A 68 -1.74 3.91 3.60
N VAL A 69 -1.05 2.92 4.13
CA VAL A 69 0.30 3.06 4.68
C VAL A 69 1.17 1.96 4.09
N ALA A 70 2.29 2.35 3.49
CA ALA A 70 3.34 1.45 3.03
C ALA A 70 4.53 1.53 3.99
N GLU A 71 4.99 0.38 4.45
CA GLU A 71 6.16 0.22 5.32
C GLU A 71 7.17 -0.68 4.63
N PHE A 72 8.42 -0.24 4.54
CA PHE A 72 9.53 -0.98 3.96
C PHE A 72 10.60 -1.21 5.04
N ALA A 73 10.98 -2.47 5.24
CA ALA A 73 12.00 -2.89 6.18
C ALA A 73 13.08 -3.73 5.48
N GLY A 74 14.25 -3.85 6.09
CA GLY A 74 15.26 -4.79 5.61
C GLY A 74 14.72 -6.23 5.58
N SER A 75 15.15 -7.05 4.63
CA SER A 75 14.81 -8.48 4.62
C SER A 75 15.55 -9.25 5.72
N GLY A 76 14.85 -10.11 6.47
CA GLY A 76 15.45 -10.95 7.53
C GLY A 76 14.44 -11.56 8.50
N GLU A 77 14.88 -12.48 9.37
CA GLU A 77 14.02 -13.15 10.36
C GLU A 77 14.05 -12.41 11.72
N GLY A 78 12.87 -12.09 12.28
CA GLY A 78 12.68 -11.50 13.61
C GLY A 78 12.65 -9.96 13.68
N ASP A 79 12.42 -9.41 14.88
CA ASP A 79 12.29 -7.95 15.17
C ASP A 79 13.58 -7.11 14.92
N SER A 80 14.57 -7.67 14.23
CA SER A 80 15.89 -7.06 14.02
C SER A 80 16.04 -6.36 12.66
N THR A 81 15.02 -6.42 11.81
CA THR A 81 15.03 -5.72 10.52
C THR A 81 14.66 -4.25 10.71
N PRO A 82 15.56 -3.28 10.43
CA PRO A 82 15.26 -1.88 10.63
C PRO A 82 14.14 -1.41 9.68
N LEU A 83 13.17 -0.67 10.19
CA LEU A 83 12.21 0.08 9.37
C LEU A 83 12.98 1.18 8.63
N LEU A 84 12.97 1.11 7.30
CA LEU A 84 13.72 2.03 6.46
C LEU A 84 12.86 3.21 5.99
N LEU A 85 11.61 2.92 5.64
CA LEU A 85 10.69 3.92 5.11
C LEU A 85 9.26 3.60 5.52
N ARG A 86 8.53 4.64 5.94
CA ARG A 86 7.08 4.61 6.10
C ARG A 86 6.47 5.75 5.30
N SER A 87 5.49 5.43 4.48
CA SER A 87 4.81 6.39 3.60
C SER A 87 3.29 6.23 3.70
N GLY A 88 2.58 7.34 3.92
CA GLY A 88 1.11 7.39 3.91
C GLY A 88 0.57 7.88 2.58
N SER A 89 -0.61 7.42 2.18
CA SER A 89 -1.34 7.97 1.05
C SER A 89 -1.90 9.35 1.38
N ASN A 90 -1.91 10.25 0.40
CA ASN A 90 -2.63 11.50 0.53
C ASN A 90 -4.15 11.22 0.57
N SER A 91 -4.85 11.76 1.57
CA SER A 91 -6.30 11.86 1.55
C SER A 91 -6.72 13.07 0.72
N VAL A 92 -7.74 12.90 -0.13
CA VAL A 92 -8.41 14.05 -0.74
C VAL A 92 -9.36 14.64 0.32
N GLU A 93 -8.96 15.75 0.93
CA GLU A 93 -9.87 16.59 1.69
C GLU A 93 -10.82 17.21 0.67
N THR A 94 -12.06 16.72 0.60
CA THR A 94 -13.08 17.47 -0.13
C THR A 94 -13.45 18.65 0.76
N GLU A 95 -12.77 19.80 0.58
CA GLU A 95 -13.19 21.06 1.17
C GLU A 95 -14.60 21.38 0.64
N GLY A 96 -15.62 21.13 1.47
CA GLY A 96 -16.98 21.57 1.20
C GLY A 96 -17.05 23.09 1.30
N SER A 97 -17.39 23.75 0.19
CA SER A 97 -17.81 25.16 0.16
C SER A 97 -19.28 25.32 0.54
#